data_AF-A0A328BUJ4-F1
#
_entry.id   AF-A0A328BUJ4-F1
#
_cell.length_a   1.000
_cell.length_b   1.000
_cell.length_c   1.000
_cell.angle_alpha   90.00
_cell.angle_beta   90.00
_cell.angle_gamma   90.00
#
_symmetry.space_group_name_H-M   'P 1'
#
loop_
_entity.id
_entity.type
_entity.pdbx_description
1 polymer ?
#
loop_
_entity_poly.entity_id
_entity_poly.type
_entity_poly.pdbx_seq_one_letter_code
_entity_poly.pdbx_strand_id
1 'polypeptide(L)'
;MTTQTSTQKASYFNLHTSGIGYINDIRIVKPKKGNEFVACRIAALVGSSDEPEYRYFDMNVVGAETEKLIRRCQEAVEAKKKVLISFVMADLWVDTFTYTSDSKYHKKGDTGTTLKGRLIRIKMLKIDGELKYQEPKRDTDESNA
;
A
#
# COMPACT_ATOMS: atom_id res chain seq x y z
N MET A 1 -7.16 46.74 -8.80
CA MET A 1 -5.91 45.94 -8.79
C MET A 1 -6.29 44.55 -8.31
N THR A 2 -6.15 43.53 -9.16
CA THR A 2 -6.56 42.15 -8.85
C THR A 2 -5.33 41.36 -8.45
N THR A 3 -5.21 41.01 -7.18
CA THR A 3 -4.07 40.28 -6.63
C THR A 3 -4.14 38.82 -7.08
N GLN A 4 -3.25 38.41 -7.99
CA GLN A 4 -3.05 37.01 -8.35
C GLN A 4 -2.28 36.31 -7.22
N THR A 5 -2.95 35.46 -6.46
CA THR A 5 -2.30 34.56 -5.51
C THR A 5 -1.66 33.40 -6.27
N SER A 6 -0.36 33.48 -6.57
CA SER A 6 0.38 32.34 -7.09
C SER A 6 0.51 31.28 -6.00
N THR A 7 -0.27 30.20 -6.09
CA THR A 7 -0.09 29.03 -5.22
C THR A 7 1.24 28.37 -5.59
N GLN A 8 2.30 28.65 -4.83
CA GLN A 8 3.58 27.95 -4.98
C GLN A 8 3.34 26.46 -4.71
N LYS A 9 3.57 25.61 -5.72
CA LYS A 9 3.59 24.15 -5.54
C LYS A 9 4.73 23.82 -4.58
N ALA A 10 4.39 23.34 -3.38
CA ALA A 10 5.37 22.77 -2.48
C ALA A 10 6.06 21.58 -3.16
N SER A 11 7.40 21.58 -3.14
CA SER A 11 8.22 20.48 -3.62
C SER A 11 8.61 19.60 -2.44
N TYR A 12 8.51 18.28 -2.62
CA TYR A 12 8.81 17.30 -1.58
C TYR A 12 9.83 16.28 -2.11
N PHE A 13 10.68 15.76 -1.23
CA PHE A 13 11.52 14.61 -1.53
C PHE A 13 10.70 13.33 -1.48
N ASN A 14 11.02 12.38 -2.37
CA ASN A 14 10.34 11.10 -2.45
C ASN A 14 11.24 9.98 -1.92
N LEU A 15 10.71 9.17 -1.00
CA LEU A 15 11.27 7.87 -0.63
C LEU A 15 10.31 6.79 -1.12
N HIS A 16 10.66 6.13 -2.22
CA HIS A 16 9.82 5.11 -2.85
C HIS A 16 10.45 3.72 -2.78
N THR A 17 9.61 2.71 -2.68
CA THR A 17 9.99 1.31 -2.80
C THR A 17 8.99 0.61 -3.71
N SER A 18 9.48 -0.16 -4.68
CA SER A 18 8.63 -0.97 -5.56
C SER A 18 8.78 -2.44 -5.24
N GLY A 19 7.69 -3.19 -5.39
CA GLY A 19 7.70 -4.63 -5.14
C GLY A 19 6.56 -5.37 -5.81
N ILE A 20 6.50 -6.66 -5.52
CA ILE A 20 5.40 -7.55 -5.88
C ILE A 20 4.90 -8.20 -4.59
N GLY A 21 3.58 -8.33 -4.42
CA GLY A 21 3.02 -8.88 -3.21
C GLY A 21 1.52 -9.07 -3.28
N TYR A 22 0.97 -9.71 -2.25
CA TYR A 22 -0.46 -9.96 -2.16
C TYR A 22 -1.17 -8.91 -1.31
N ILE A 23 -2.34 -8.46 -1.77
CA ILE A 23 -3.24 -7.61 -0.97
C ILE A 23 -4.05 -8.48 -0.02
N ASN A 24 -4.10 -8.06 1.24
CA ASN A 24 -4.92 -8.64 2.30
C ASN A 24 -5.61 -7.52 3.09
N ASP A 25 -6.62 -7.87 3.89
CA ASP A 25 -7.19 -7.03 4.96
C ASP A 25 -7.51 -5.58 4.50
N ILE A 26 -8.29 -5.48 3.41
CA ILE A 26 -8.76 -4.18 2.91
C ILE A 26 -9.87 -3.69 3.85
N ARG A 27 -9.67 -2.48 4.38
CA ARG A 27 -10.56 -1.88 5.37
C ARG A 27 -10.69 -0.38 5.17
N ILE A 28 -11.83 0.13 5.61
CA ILE A 28 -12.05 1.57 5.70
C ILE A 28 -11.76 2.02 7.13
N VAL A 29 -10.83 2.97 7.28
CA VAL A 29 -10.36 3.46 8.57
C VAL A 29 -10.98 4.84 8.83
N LYS A 30 -11.69 4.96 9.95
CA LYS A 30 -12.24 6.23 10.45
C LYS A 30 -11.36 6.76 11.58
N PRO A 31 -10.40 7.67 11.29
CA PRO A 31 -9.52 8.19 12.33
C PRO A 31 -10.26 9.15 13.26
N LYS A 32 -9.72 9.35 14.47
CA LYS A 32 -10.25 10.35 15.43
C LYS A 32 -10.18 11.78 14.90
N LYS A 33 -9.22 12.06 14.01
CA LYS A 33 -9.02 13.34 13.33
C LYS A 33 -8.68 13.08 11.87
N GLY A 34 -9.20 13.91 10.97
CA GLY A 34 -9.01 13.79 9.53
C GLY A 34 -10.12 13.00 8.84
N ASN A 35 -9.94 12.76 7.54
CA ASN A 35 -10.91 12.07 6.71
C ASN A 35 -10.78 10.56 6.83
N GLU A 36 -11.88 9.87 6.58
CA GLU A 36 -11.89 8.43 6.34
C GLU A 36 -10.99 8.06 5.15
N PHE A 37 -10.27 6.95 5.25
CA PHE A 37 -9.37 6.49 4.19
C PHE A 37 -9.37 4.96 4.08
N VAL A 38 -8.97 4.45 2.92
CA VAL A 38 -8.79 3.00 2.71
C VAL A 38 -7.39 2.59 3.17
N ALA A 39 -7.32 1.48 3.88
CA ALA A 39 -6.07 0.82 4.24
C ALA A 39 -6.11 -0.63 3.77
N CYS A 40 -4.93 -1.22 3.55
CA CYS A 40 -4.78 -2.64 3.26
C CYS A 40 -3.45 -3.16 3.83
N ARG A 41 -3.34 -4.47 3.99
CA ARG A 41 -2.07 -5.14 4.30
C ARG A 41 -1.46 -5.72 3.04
N ILE A 42 -0.21 -5.39 2.75
CA ILE A 42 0.56 -6.01 1.66
C ILE A 42 1.48 -7.07 2.26
N ALA A 43 1.38 -8.30 1.75
CA ALA A 43 2.37 -9.35 1.98
C ALA A 43 3.36 -9.33 0.81
N ALA A 44 4.42 -8.54 0.95
CA ALA A 44 5.44 -8.34 -0.07
C ALA A 44 6.35 -9.57 -0.17
N LEU A 45 6.57 -10.04 -1.40
CA LEU A 45 7.44 -11.16 -1.71
C LEU A 45 8.90 -10.72 -1.70
N VAL A 46 9.73 -11.48 -1.02
CA VAL A 46 11.19 -11.30 -0.93
C VAL A 46 11.88 -12.66 -0.92
N GLY A 47 13.19 -12.69 -1.15
CA GLY A 47 13.95 -13.94 -1.23
C GLY A 47 13.84 -14.61 -2.61
N SER A 48 14.08 -15.93 -2.65
CA SER A 48 14.04 -16.72 -3.89
C SER A 48 12.61 -16.87 -4.42
N SER A 49 12.46 -17.00 -5.74
CA SER A 49 11.18 -17.33 -6.35
C SER A 49 10.70 -18.75 -6.01
N ASP A 50 11.63 -19.66 -5.71
CA ASP A 50 11.32 -21.05 -5.37
C ASP A 50 10.88 -21.21 -3.91
N GLU A 51 11.34 -20.30 -3.03
CA GLU A 51 11.03 -20.27 -1.61
C GLU A 51 10.80 -18.81 -1.16
N PRO A 52 9.65 -18.21 -1.51
CA PRO A 52 9.39 -16.81 -1.21
C PRO A 52 9.11 -16.60 0.28
N GLU A 53 9.79 -15.60 0.84
CA GLU A 53 9.48 -15.04 2.14
C GLU A 53 8.47 -13.89 2.02
N TYR A 54 7.78 -13.58 3.12
CA TYR A 54 6.82 -12.49 3.20
C TYR A 54 7.25 -11.43 4.20
N ARG A 55 7.28 -10.17 3.76
CA ARG A 55 7.34 -9.00 4.64
C ARG A 55 6.00 -8.28 4.60
N TYR A 56 5.43 -8.02 5.77
CA TYR A 56 4.08 -7.45 5.90
C TYR A 56 4.13 -5.95 6.14
N PHE A 57 3.33 -5.23 5.37
CA PHE A 57 3.23 -3.77 5.39
C PHE A 57 1.77 -3.37 5.56
N ASP A 58 1.46 -2.54 6.55
CA ASP A 58 0.13 -1.95 6.73
C ASP A 58 0.07 -0.58 6.05
N MET A 59 -0.63 -0.50 4.93
CA MET A 59 -0.56 0.60 3.99
C MET A 59 -1.82 1.45 4.01
N ASN A 60 -1.64 2.77 4.14
CA ASN A 60 -2.67 3.73 3.79
C ASN A 60 -2.70 3.85 2.26
N VAL A 61 -3.86 3.73 1.64
CA VAL A 61 -4.01 3.85 0.19
C VAL A 61 -4.15 5.32 -0.18
N VAL A 62 -3.31 5.78 -1.11
CA VAL A 62 -3.23 7.19 -1.50
C VAL A 62 -3.41 7.34 -3.00
N GLY A 63 -4.26 8.30 -3.39
CA GLY A 63 -4.57 8.61 -4.78
C GLY A 63 -5.82 7.87 -5.28
N ALA A 64 -6.66 8.59 -6.02
CA ALA A 64 -7.98 8.11 -6.44
C ALA A 64 -7.91 6.82 -7.29
N GLU A 65 -6.96 6.73 -8.21
CA GLU A 65 -6.81 5.54 -9.06
C GLU A 65 -6.37 4.30 -8.26
N THR A 66 -5.40 4.47 -7.36
CA THR A 66 -4.92 3.39 -6.48
C THR A 66 -6.05 2.92 -5.55
N GLU A 67 -6.79 3.86 -4.96
CA GLU A 67 -7.95 3.55 -4.11
C GLU A 67 -9.04 2.80 -4.87
N LYS A 68 -9.38 3.24 -6.09
CA LYS A 68 -10.35 2.58 -6.97
C LYS A 68 -9.96 1.13 -7.26
N LEU A 69 -8.68 0.88 -7.55
CA LEU A 69 -8.18 -0.48 -7.79
C LEU A 69 -8.25 -1.35 -6.53
N ILE A 70 -7.88 -0.82 -5.36
CA ILE A 70 -7.98 -1.56 -4.09
C ILE A 70 -9.44 -1.90 -3.77
N ARG A 71 -10.36 -0.94 -3.89
CA ARG A 71 -11.79 -1.19 -3.61
C ARG A 71 -12.39 -2.27 -4.52
N ARG A 72 -11.99 -2.34 -5.79
CA ARG A 72 -12.39 -3.41 -6.72
C ARG A 72 -11.93 -4.81 -6.27
N CYS A 73 -10.95 -4.90 -5.38
CA CYS A 73 -10.43 -6.16 -4.87
C CYS A 73 -11.12 -6.63 -3.59
N GLN A 74 -12.03 -5.84 -2.99
CA GLN A 74 -12.65 -6.13 -1.70
C GLN A 74 -13.27 -7.54 -1.65
N GLU A 75 -14.19 -7.84 -2.58
CA GLU A 75 -14.86 -9.14 -2.65
C GLU A 75 -13.89 -10.29 -2.88
N ALA A 76 -12.83 -10.08 -3.67
CA ALA A 76 -11.83 -11.10 -3.93
C ALA A 76 -11.00 -11.42 -2.67
N VAL A 77 -10.61 -10.39 -1.91
CA VAL A 77 -9.90 -10.56 -0.64
C VAL A 77 -10.80 -11.24 0.40
N GLU A 78 -12.06 -10.83 0.50
CA GLU A 78 -13.05 -11.44 1.40
C GLU A 78 -13.32 -12.91 1.07
N ALA A 79 -13.37 -13.24 -0.23
CA ALA A 79 -13.45 -14.61 -0.74
C ALA A 79 -12.12 -15.38 -0.66
N LYS A 80 -11.08 -14.82 -0.03
CA LYS A 80 -9.74 -15.42 0.14
C LYS A 80 -9.05 -15.79 -1.18
N LYS A 81 -9.34 -15.07 -2.26
CA LYS A 81 -8.64 -15.22 -3.55
C LYS A 81 -7.24 -14.62 -3.49
N LYS A 82 -6.34 -15.09 -4.36
CA LYS A 82 -4.98 -14.57 -4.47
C LYS A 82 -4.99 -13.26 -5.27
N VAL A 83 -4.92 -12.13 -4.57
CA VAL A 83 -4.86 -10.80 -5.19
C VAL A 83 -3.40 -10.33 -5.24
N LEU A 84 -2.71 -10.60 -6.36
CA LEU A 84 -1.30 -10.27 -6.58
C LEU A 84 -1.16 -8.90 -7.26
N ILE A 85 -0.28 -8.04 -6.75
CA ILE A 85 0.02 -6.74 -7.36
C ILE A 85 1.52 -6.54 -7.58
N SER A 86 1.86 -5.79 -8.62
CA SER A 86 3.12 -5.02 -8.65
C SER A 86 2.80 -3.58 -8.23
N PHE A 87 3.58 -3.03 -7.31
CA PHE A 87 3.21 -1.79 -6.63
C PHE A 87 4.39 -0.85 -6.38
N VAL A 88 4.06 0.40 -6.03
CA VAL A 88 4.98 1.37 -5.43
C VAL A 88 4.37 1.85 -4.12
N MET A 89 5.15 1.74 -3.06
CA MET A 89 4.87 2.34 -1.77
C MET A 89 5.83 3.49 -1.48
N ALA A 90 5.41 4.43 -0.65
CA ALA A 90 6.16 5.60 -0.27
C ALA A 90 6.17 5.80 1.25
N ASP A 91 7.17 6.55 1.73
CA ASP A 91 7.22 7.05 3.11
C ASP A 91 7.08 5.88 4.09
N LEU A 92 8.04 4.96 4.14
CA LEU A 92 7.98 3.82 5.05
C LEU A 92 8.40 4.23 6.46
N TRP A 93 7.65 3.79 7.46
CA TRP A 93 8.01 3.96 8.87
C TRP A 93 7.62 2.75 9.71
N VAL A 94 8.24 2.62 10.88
CA VAL A 94 7.83 1.64 11.91
C VAL A 94 6.87 2.34 12.87
N ASP A 95 5.77 1.68 13.18
CA ASP A 95 4.85 2.09 14.24
C ASP A 95 4.77 1.01 15.31
N THR A 96 4.53 1.43 16.55
CA THR A 96 4.42 0.53 17.69
C THR A 96 2.97 0.43 18.15
N PHE A 97 2.57 -0.73 18.63
CA PHE A 97 1.27 -0.93 19.26
C PHE A 97 1.41 -1.80 20.50
N THR A 98 0.42 -1.72 21.38
CA THR A 98 0.35 -2.58 22.58
C THR A 98 -0.61 -3.73 22.33
N TYR A 99 -0.19 -4.95 22.59
CA TYR A 99 -1.07 -6.12 22.54
C TYR A 99 -2.18 -5.99 23.59
N THR A 100 -3.43 -6.13 23.18
CA THR A 100 -4.61 -5.95 24.06
C THR A 100 -5.11 -7.26 24.67
N SER A 101 -4.60 -8.40 24.20
CA SER A 101 -4.94 -9.75 24.66
C SER A 101 -3.72 -10.66 24.58
N ASP A 102 -3.74 -11.75 25.34
CA ASP A 102 -2.73 -12.81 25.23
C ASP A 102 -2.86 -13.57 23.91
N SER A 103 -1.73 -14.03 23.39
CA SER A 103 -1.60 -14.87 22.20
C SER A 103 -0.52 -15.93 22.43
N LYS A 104 -0.31 -16.81 21.45
CA LYS A 104 0.77 -17.82 21.51
C LYS A 104 2.16 -17.19 21.68
N TYR A 105 2.39 -15.99 21.17
CA TYR A 105 3.73 -15.37 21.09
C TYR A 105 3.90 -14.10 21.92
N HIS A 106 2.78 -13.48 22.34
CA HIS A 106 2.78 -12.18 23.03
C HIS A 106 1.73 -12.17 24.15
N LYS A 107 2.03 -11.49 25.25
CA LYS A 107 1.11 -11.22 26.35
C LYS A 107 0.44 -9.87 26.18
N LYS A 108 -0.72 -9.70 26.80
CA LYS A 108 -1.35 -8.40 26.96
C LYS A 108 -0.37 -7.42 27.62
N GLY A 109 -0.18 -6.26 27.01
CA GLY A 109 0.76 -5.23 27.46
C GLY A 109 2.10 -5.24 26.70
N ASP A 110 2.43 -6.32 25.98
CA ASP A 110 3.65 -6.36 25.17
C ASP A 110 3.61 -5.28 24.07
N THR A 111 4.78 -4.77 23.69
CA THR A 111 4.94 -3.85 22.56
C THR A 111 5.19 -4.65 21.29
N GLY A 112 4.29 -4.51 20.32
CA GLY A 112 4.48 -4.97 18.95
C GLY A 112 4.94 -3.83 18.04
N THR A 113 5.53 -4.20 16.90
CA THR A 113 5.92 -3.27 15.83
C THR A 113 5.23 -3.64 14.54
N THR A 114 4.88 -2.65 13.73
CA THR A 114 4.32 -2.84 12.39
C THR A 114 5.02 -1.91 11.39
N LEU A 115 5.28 -2.43 10.20
CA LEU A 115 5.78 -1.61 9.09
C LEU A 115 4.60 -0.91 8.43
N LYS A 116 4.64 0.42 8.38
CA LYS A 116 3.64 1.27 7.76
C LYS A 116 4.22 2.09 6.64
N GLY A 117 3.32 2.71 5.89
CA GLY A 117 3.65 3.39 4.65
C GLY A 117 2.41 3.73 3.84
N ARG A 118 2.65 4.24 2.64
CA ARG A 118 1.61 4.70 1.72
C ARG A 118 1.66 3.86 0.45
N LEU A 119 0.57 3.16 0.13
CA LEU A 119 0.41 2.56 -1.20
C LEU A 119 -0.02 3.65 -2.17
N ILE A 120 0.91 4.09 -3.03
CA ILE A 120 0.71 5.25 -3.91
C ILE A 120 0.43 4.86 -5.36
N ARG A 121 0.77 3.64 -5.77
CA ARG A 121 0.60 3.20 -7.17
C ARG A 121 0.52 1.68 -7.27
N ILE A 122 -0.41 1.19 -8.08
CA ILE A 122 -0.46 -0.20 -8.54
C ILE A 122 -0.06 -0.19 -10.01
N LYS A 123 0.95 -0.98 -10.39
CA LYS A 123 1.42 -1.15 -11.76
C LYS A 123 0.76 -2.33 -12.47
N MET A 124 0.39 -3.36 -11.71
CA MET A 124 -0.25 -4.58 -12.21
C MET A 124 -1.12 -5.17 -11.10
N LEU A 125 -2.24 -5.78 -11.47
CA LEU A 125 -3.15 -6.49 -10.58
C LEU A 125 -3.60 -7.80 -11.25
N LYS A 126 -3.43 -8.91 -10.52
CA LYS A 126 -3.95 -10.23 -10.86
C LYS A 126 -4.84 -10.76 -9.75
N ILE A 127 -5.93 -11.44 -10.13
CA ILE A 127 -6.79 -12.17 -9.19
C ILE A 127 -6.77 -13.64 -9.62
N ASP A 128 -6.31 -14.52 -8.74
CA ASP A 128 -6.10 -15.96 -9.02
C ASP A 128 -5.30 -16.21 -10.32
N GLY A 129 -4.30 -15.36 -10.56
CA GLY A 129 -3.43 -15.44 -11.73
C GLY A 129 -3.96 -14.71 -12.98
N GLU A 130 -5.24 -14.38 -13.04
CA GLU A 130 -5.84 -13.66 -14.18
C GLU A 130 -5.54 -12.16 -14.10
N LEU A 131 -4.99 -11.59 -15.18
CA LEU A 131 -4.65 -10.16 -15.25
C LEU A 131 -5.91 -9.30 -15.32
N LYS A 132 -6.13 -8.47 -14.30
CA LYS A 132 -7.30 -7.57 -14.20
C LYS A 132 -6.97 -6.11 -14.43
N TYR A 133 -5.71 -5.73 -14.27
CA TYR A 133 -5.21 -4.40 -14.59
C TYR A 133 -3.70 -4.45 -14.85
N GLN A 134 -3.26 -3.66 -15.82
CA GLN A 134 -1.87 -3.38 -16.12
C GLN A 134 -1.78 -1.90 -16.44
N GLU A 135 -0.89 -1.19 -15.77
CA GLU A 135 -0.63 0.21 -16.09
C GLU A 135 -0.06 0.29 -17.51
N PRO A 136 -0.57 1.21 -18.37
CA PRO A 136 0.02 1.45 -19.67
C PRO A 136 1.51 1.77 -19.51
N LYS A 137 2.34 1.20 -20.40
CA LYS A 137 3.73 1.64 -20.49
C LYS A 137 3.69 3.13 -20.82
N ARG A 138 4.35 3.93 -20.00
CA ARG A 138 4.65 5.32 -20.38
C ARG A 138 5.82 5.21 -21.35
N ASP A 139 5.66 5.74 -22.55
CA ASP A 139 6.79 5.95 -23.43
C ASP A 139 7.69 6.98 -22.73
N THR A 140 8.78 6.50 -22.13
CA THR A 140 9.88 7.34 -21.69
C THR A 140 11.15 6.68 -22.19
N ASP A 141 11.41 6.85 -23.48
CA ASP A 141 12.76 7.00 -23.99
C ASP A 141 13.15 8.49 -23.85
N GLU A 142 14.40 8.69 -23.43
CA GLU A 142 15.21 9.90 -23.64
C GLU A 142 14.64 11.26 -23.19
N SER A 143 15.01 11.68 -21.98
CA SER A 143 15.60 13.01 -21.69
C SER A 143 15.59 13.24 -20.19
N ASN A 144 16.76 13.06 -19.58
CA ASN A 144 17.42 14.15 -18.88
C ASN A 144 18.88 13.74 -18.68
N ALA A 145 19.74 14.58 -19.24
CA ALA A 145 21.17 14.62 -19.04
C ALA A 145 21.55 14.73 -17.56
#